data_AF-A0A1Y0E8L0-F1
#
_entry.id   AF-A0A1Y0E8L0-F1
#
_cell.length_a   1.000
_cell.length_b   1.000
_cell.length_c   1.000
_cell.angle_alpha   90.00
_cell.angle_beta   90.00
_cell.angle_gamma   90.00
#
_symmetry.space_group_name_H-M   'P 1'
#
loop_
_entity.id
_entity.type
_entity.pdbx_description
1 polymer ?
#
loop_
_entity_poly.entity_id
_entity_poly.type
_entity_poly.pdbx_seq_one_letter_code
_entity_poly.pdbx_strand_id
1 'polypeptide(L)'
;MTQRHEIRAEIRLSTSDLRADLPFFGKVLGMRLDMIYPADDPNVAVYLGLGLRLRLEQGAGVNPGLRILTDDPGFADGRQELTSPGGTLVSVHPLNPPLVLPPTDHAFVVRRLADQAPWVIGRAGMQYRDLIPTRLGGSIIASHIRIPDGGPVPDMVHFHKVGFQLIFCIKGWVDVVYEDQGGPIRLTAGDCFIQPPEIRHRVLQASDGIEVIEIGVPAEHVTEIDHDMTLPTPHLRPDREWQGQRFVYNKAADAAWQPARLPGFIARDTTIAANTKGVAAVQVIRRGTGDPQWCAHDADIHFTFVMAGEMLLEGEGKEPFILTAGDAFVIPPGMRTRYTKPSDDLELLEVMLPGAPG
;
A
#
# COMPACT_ATOMS: atom_id res chain seq x y z
N MET A 1 36.33 -9.32 -20.35
CA MET A 1 35.44 -9.90 -19.33
C MET A 1 34.03 -9.66 -19.83
N THR A 2 33.32 -10.69 -20.29
CA THR A 2 31.91 -10.57 -20.64
C THR A 2 31.15 -10.22 -19.37
N GLN A 3 30.56 -9.03 -19.30
CA GLN A 3 29.59 -8.74 -18.25
C GLN A 3 28.47 -9.77 -18.41
N ARG A 4 28.35 -10.67 -17.43
CA ARG A 4 27.22 -11.61 -17.39
C ARG A 4 26.04 -10.80 -16.86
N HIS A 5 25.15 -10.40 -17.76
CA HIS A 5 23.87 -9.83 -17.39
C HIS A 5 23.01 -10.93 -16.75
N GLU A 6 22.35 -10.61 -15.64
CA GLU A 6 21.36 -11.51 -15.04
C GLU A 6 20.15 -11.60 -15.97
N ILE A 7 19.68 -12.82 -16.19
CA ILE A 7 18.50 -13.10 -17.01
C ILE A 7 17.58 -14.02 -16.21
N ARG A 8 16.30 -13.64 -16.11
CA ARG A 8 15.24 -14.52 -15.59
C ARG A 8 14.28 -14.84 -16.72
N ALA A 9 13.87 -16.09 -16.84
CA ALA A 9 12.92 -16.53 -17.84
C ALA A 9 11.67 -17.07 -17.15
N GLU A 10 10.49 -16.64 -17.58
CA GLU A 10 9.20 -17.05 -17.04
C GLU A 10 8.35 -17.69 -18.15
N ILE A 11 7.80 -18.87 -17.87
CA ILE A 11 6.70 -19.41 -18.68
C ILE A 11 5.45 -18.64 -18.28
N ARG A 12 4.79 -17.99 -19.25
CA ARG A 12 3.53 -17.27 -19.02
C ARG A 12 2.36 -18.18 -19.35
N LEU A 13 1.48 -18.37 -18.36
CA LEU A 13 0.19 -19.02 -18.51
C LEU A 13 -0.94 -18.04 -18.15
N SER A 14 -1.93 -17.95 -19.02
CA SER A 14 -3.22 -17.34 -18.72
C SER A 14 -4.02 -18.23 -17.79
N THR A 15 -4.62 -17.62 -16.78
CA THR A 15 -5.62 -18.25 -15.91
C THR A 15 -6.96 -17.52 -16.01
N SER A 16 -8.06 -18.22 -15.70
CA SER A 16 -9.39 -17.63 -15.53
C SER A 16 -9.79 -17.49 -14.06
N ASP A 17 -9.07 -18.14 -13.14
CA ASP A 17 -9.35 -18.14 -11.71
C ASP A 17 -8.03 -18.26 -10.94
N LEU A 18 -7.34 -17.13 -10.78
CA LEU A 18 -6.05 -17.13 -10.07
C LEU A 18 -6.22 -17.62 -8.63
N ARG A 19 -7.34 -17.29 -7.96
CA ARG A 19 -7.58 -17.66 -6.56
C ARG A 19 -7.64 -19.18 -6.38
N ALA A 20 -8.27 -19.91 -7.30
CA ALA A 20 -8.28 -21.36 -7.28
C ALA A 20 -6.91 -21.97 -7.64
N ASP A 21 -6.15 -21.31 -8.52
CA ASP A 21 -4.83 -21.77 -8.93
C ASP A 21 -3.76 -21.64 -7.82
N LEU A 22 -3.83 -20.60 -6.98
CA LEU A 22 -2.83 -20.39 -5.91
C LEU A 22 -2.60 -21.63 -5.03
N PRO A 23 -3.64 -22.28 -4.44
CA PRO A 23 -3.43 -23.51 -3.68
C PRO A 23 -3.05 -24.71 -4.55
N PHE A 24 -3.41 -24.76 -5.84
CA PHE A 24 -2.97 -25.84 -6.74
C PHE A 24 -1.46 -25.78 -6.98
N PHE A 25 -0.94 -24.65 -7.46
CA PHE A 25 0.50 -24.50 -7.71
C PHE A 25 1.32 -24.51 -6.42
N GLY A 26 0.79 -23.89 -5.36
CA GLY A 26 1.47 -23.83 -4.06
C GLY A 26 1.47 -25.15 -3.29
N LYS A 27 0.29 -25.75 -3.07
CA LYS A 27 0.13 -26.91 -2.18
C LYS A 27 0.15 -28.25 -2.93
N VAL A 28 -0.47 -28.33 -4.11
CA VAL A 28 -0.54 -29.59 -4.87
C VAL A 28 0.77 -29.84 -5.62
N LEU A 29 1.29 -28.83 -6.31
CA LEU A 29 2.56 -28.94 -7.05
C LEU A 29 3.80 -28.61 -6.21
N GLY A 30 3.61 -28.05 -5.01
CA GLY A 30 4.71 -27.73 -4.09
C GLY A 30 5.64 -26.61 -4.61
N MET A 31 5.17 -25.75 -5.51
CA MET A 31 5.94 -24.60 -5.99
C MET A 31 5.90 -23.48 -4.94
N ARG A 32 7.00 -22.75 -4.79
CA ARG A 32 7.06 -21.57 -3.91
C ARG A 32 6.52 -20.35 -4.65
N LEU A 33 5.69 -19.54 -4.00
CA LEU A 33 5.30 -18.24 -4.51
C LEU A 33 6.50 -17.28 -4.40
N ASP A 34 6.78 -16.53 -5.46
CA ASP A 34 7.92 -15.62 -5.59
C ASP A 34 7.48 -14.15 -5.71
N MET A 35 6.37 -13.91 -6.42
CA MET A 35 5.78 -12.58 -6.58
C MET A 35 4.26 -12.70 -6.72
N ILE A 36 3.53 -11.70 -6.21
CA ILE A 36 2.08 -11.57 -6.38
C ILE A 36 1.70 -10.09 -6.46
N TYR A 37 0.81 -9.71 -7.38
CA TYR A 37 0.30 -8.34 -7.46
C TYR A 37 -1.05 -8.24 -8.23
N PRO A 38 -1.84 -7.18 -7.95
CA PRO A 38 -1.74 -6.32 -6.77
C PRO A 38 -2.06 -7.10 -5.47
N ALA A 39 -1.82 -6.52 -4.29
CA ALA A 39 -1.96 -7.24 -3.02
C ALA A 39 -3.43 -7.44 -2.58
N ASP A 40 -4.28 -6.47 -2.91
CA ASP A 40 -5.68 -6.35 -2.49
C ASP A 40 -6.64 -7.16 -3.37
N ASP A 41 -6.39 -7.21 -4.69
CA ASP A 41 -7.10 -8.07 -5.65
C ASP A 41 -6.13 -8.72 -6.66
N PRO A 42 -5.38 -9.77 -6.24
CA PRO A 42 -4.34 -10.34 -7.08
C PRO A 42 -4.85 -10.87 -8.42
N ASN A 43 -4.19 -10.46 -9.50
CA ASN A 43 -4.45 -10.95 -10.86
C ASN A 43 -3.20 -11.54 -11.54
N VAL A 44 -2.04 -11.44 -10.88
CA VAL A 44 -0.77 -12.04 -11.29
C VAL A 44 -0.11 -12.75 -10.12
N ALA A 45 0.41 -13.96 -10.36
CA ALA A 45 1.31 -14.66 -9.44
C ALA A 45 2.48 -15.29 -10.19
N VAL A 46 3.68 -15.22 -9.62
CA VAL A 46 4.85 -15.95 -10.11
C VAL A 46 5.29 -17.00 -9.11
N TYR A 47 5.45 -18.22 -9.58
CA TYR A 47 5.90 -19.38 -8.82
C TYR A 47 7.27 -19.86 -9.28
N LEU A 48 8.07 -20.37 -8.34
CA LEU A 48 9.31 -21.08 -8.59
C LEU A 48 9.18 -22.54 -8.14
N GLY A 49 9.67 -23.48 -8.95
CA GLY A 49 9.64 -24.89 -8.58
C GLY A 49 9.74 -25.79 -9.80
N LEU A 50 10.04 -27.07 -9.60
CA LEU A 50 10.10 -28.05 -10.69
C LEU A 50 11.07 -27.65 -11.83
N GLY A 51 12.09 -26.84 -11.52
CA GLY A 51 13.01 -26.28 -12.53
C GLY A 51 12.44 -25.15 -13.38
N LEU A 52 11.27 -24.62 -13.02
CA LEU A 52 10.53 -23.60 -13.76
C LEU A 52 10.32 -22.34 -12.92
N ARG A 53 10.19 -21.22 -13.63
CA ARG A 53 9.57 -19.98 -13.14
C ARG A 53 8.29 -19.77 -13.94
N LEU A 54 7.16 -19.80 -13.26
CA LEU A 54 5.83 -19.82 -13.87
C LEU A 54 5.09 -18.56 -13.50
N ARG A 55 4.70 -17.77 -14.50
CA ARG A 55 3.85 -16.58 -14.35
C ARG A 55 2.42 -16.93 -14.73
N LEU A 56 1.53 -16.93 -13.75
CA LEU A 56 0.09 -17.00 -13.93
C LEU A 56 -0.46 -15.58 -14.05
N GLU A 57 -1.26 -15.32 -15.09
CA GLU A 57 -1.82 -14.00 -15.35
C GLU A 57 -3.28 -14.11 -15.79
N GLN A 58 -4.16 -13.44 -15.05
CA GLN A 58 -5.58 -13.46 -15.35
C GLN A 58 -5.88 -12.54 -16.55
N GLY A 59 -6.68 -13.02 -17.50
CA GLY A 59 -7.09 -12.22 -18.66
C GLY A 59 -6.01 -12.01 -19.73
N ALA A 60 -4.87 -12.70 -19.64
CA ALA A 60 -3.77 -12.62 -20.61
C ALA A 60 -4.14 -13.05 -22.04
N GLY A 61 -5.21 -13.84 -22.20
CA GLY A 61 -5.81 -14.21 -23.50
C GLY A 61 -4.97 -15.14 -24.39
N VAL A 62 -3.68 -15.32 -24.10
CA VAL A 62 -2.74 -16.13 -24.89
C VAL A 62 -2.00 -17.11 -23.99
N ASN A 63 -2.09 -18.39 -24.35
CA ASN A 63 -1.44 -19.52 -23.69
C ASN A 63 -0.67 -20.36 -24.72
N PRO A 64 0.57 -20.82 -24.46
CA PRO A 64 1.61 -20.30 -23.57
C PRO A 64 2.63 -19.39 -24.31
N GLY A 65 3.36 -18.54 -23.58
CA GLY A 65 4.47 -17.73 -24.12
C GLY A 65 5.67 -17.66 -23.16
N LEU A 66 6.81 -17.19 -23.65
CA LEU A 66 8.02 -16.99 -22.84
C LEU A 66 8.19 -15.50 -22.53
N ARG A 67 8.45 -15.17 -21.26
CA ARG A 67 8.80 -13.82 -20.80
C ARG A 67 10.25 -13.84 -20.32
N ILE A 68 11.11 -13.06 -20.96
CA ILE A 68 12.51 -12.89 -20.58
C ILE A 68 12.66 -11.55 -19.87
N LEU A 69 13.30 -11.56 -18.71
CA LEU A 69 13.61 -10.40 -17.89
C LEU A 69 15.14 -10.20 -17.93
N THR A 70 15.60 -9.07 -18.45
CA THR A 70 17.04 -8.75 -18.57
C THR A 70 17.26 -7.24 -18.65
N ASP A 71 18.40 -6.77 -18.15
CA ASP A 71 18.87 -5.39 -18.32
C ASP A 71 19.97 -5.28 -19.40
N ASP A 72 20.21 -6.36 -20.17
CA ASP A 72 21.11 -6.34 -21.33
C ASP A 72 20.43 -5.66 -22.55
N PRO A 73 20.85 -4.45 -22.96
CA PRO A 73 20.26 -3.76 -24.10
C PRO A 73 20.53 -4.46 -25.44
N GLY A 74 21.55 -5.32 -25.50
CA GLY A 74 21.92 -6.10 -26.69
C GLY A 74 21.18 -7.42 -26.82
N PHE A 75 20.41 -7.83 -25.80
CA PHE A 75 19.68 -9.08 -25.86
C PHE A 75 18.72 -9.12 -27.04
N ALA A 76 18.84 -10.16 -27.88
CA ALA A 76 18.02 -10.36 -29.07
C ALA A 76 17.96 -9.15 -30.03
N ASP A 77 19.09 -8.45 -30.18
CA ASP A 77 19.23 -7.23 -30.99
C ASP A 77 18.33 -6.07 -30.50
N GLY A 78 18.01 -6.05 -29.21
CA GLY A 78 17.15 -5.05 -28.58
C GLY A 78 15.65 -5.22 -28.85
N ARG A 79 15.23 -6.34 -29.44
CA ARG A 79 13.80 -6.60 -29.72
C ARG A 79 13.04 -6.97 -28.46
N GLN A 80 11.89 -6.33 -28.26
CA GLN A 80 10.99 -6.59 -27.14
C GLN A 80 9.98 -7.72 -27.42
N GLU A 81 9.59 -7.92 -28.67
CA GLU A 81 8.68 -8.99 -29.07
C GLU A 81 9.32 -9.81 -30.18
N LEU A 82 9.32 -11.14 -30.01
CA LEU A 82 9.88 -12.09 -30.95
C LEU A 82 8.93 -13.28 -31.11
N THR A 83 8.90 -13.82 -32.32
CA THR A 83 8.28 -15.11 -32.60
C THR A 83 9.36 -16.04 -33.10
N SER A 84 9.56 -17.17 -32.41
CA SER A 84 10.47 -18.20 -32.90
C SER A 84 9.97 -18.75 -34.25
N PRO A 85 10.84 -19.36 -35.09
CA PRO A 85 10.40 -19.99 -36.33
C PRO A 85 9.29 -21.05 -36.16
N GLY A 86 9.18 -21.66 -34.97
CA GLY A 86 8.13 -22.62 -34.62
C GLY A 86 6.85 -22.00 -34.04
N GLY A 87 6.77 -20.67 -33.92
CA GLY A 87 5.57 -19.96 -33.48
C GLY A 87 5.50 -19.59 -32.00
N THR A 88 6.47 -20.00 -31.16
CA THR A 88 6.52 -19.57 -29.76
C THR A 88 6.74 -18.06 -29.67
N LEU A 89 5.83 -17.38 -28.96
CA LEU A 89 5.94 -15.96 -28.64
C LEU A 89 6.91 -15.76 -27.47
N VAL A 90 7.86 -14.84 -27.63
CA VAL A 90 8.83 -14.44 -26.62
C VAL A 90 8.72 -12.93 -26.45
N SER A 91 8.56 -12.47 -25.21
CA SER A 91 8.60 -11.06 -24.87
C SER A 91 9.78 -10.77 -23.95
N VAL A 92 10.46 -9.65 -24.16
CA VAL A 92 11.64 -9.22 -23.40
C VAL A 92 11.29 -7.96 -22.63
N HIS A 93 11.56 -7.98 -21.32
CA HIS A 93 11.23 -6.91 -20.39
C HIS A 93 12.44 -6.59 -19.51
N PRO A 94 12.49 -5.39 -18.90
CA PRO A 94 13.52 -5.06 -17.91
C PRO A 94 13.55 -6.08 -16.77
N LEU A 95 14.74 -6.39 -16.26
CA LEU A 95 14.88 -7.27 -15.10
C LEU A 95 14.27 -6.63 -13.85
N ASN A 96 14.55 -5.34 -13.68
CA ASN A 96 14.04 -4.51 -12.61
C ASN A 96 13.26 -3.35 -13.23
N PRO A 97 11.95 -3.51 -13.51
CA PRO A 97 11.16 -2.41 -14.08
C PRO A 97 11.18 -1.22 -13.12
N PRO A 98 11.35 0.01 -13.62
CA PRO A 98 11.32 1.20 -12.78
C PRO A 98 9.93 1.36 -12.15
N LEU A 99 9.90 1.97 -10.96
CA LEU A 99 8.65 2.40 -10.35
C LEU A 99 8.00 3.46 -11.25
N VAL A 100 6.77 3.20 -11.69
CA VAL A 100 5.97 4.15 -12.46
C VAL A 100 4.95 4.79 -11.54
N LEU A 101 4.95 6.11 -11.44
CA LEU A 101 3.95 6.89 -10.74
C LEU A 101 2.96 7.47 -11.77
N PRO A 102 1.71 6.97 -11.83
CA PRO A 102 0.70 7.56 -12.68
C PRO A 102 0.42 9.02 -12.28
N PRO A 103 0.08 9.90 -13.23
CA PRO A 103 -0.40 11.24 -12.89
C PRO A 103 -1.69 11.14 -12.07
N THR A 104 -1.80 11.95 -11.03
CA THR A 104 -2.97 11.98 -10.15
C THR A 104 -4.18 12.57 -10.88
N ASP A 105 -5.27 11.80 -10.95
CA ASP A 105 -6.57 12.29 -11.41
C ASP A 105 -7.28 12.99 -10.25
N HIS A 106 -7.10 14.32 -10.14
CA HIS A 106 -7.62 15.12 -9.04
C HIS A 106 -9.16 15.13 -9.02
N ALA A 107 -9.73 14.50 -8.00
CA ALA A 107 -11.17 14.41 -7.83
C ALA A 107 -11.60 14.61 -6.37
N PHE A 108 -12.79 15.20 -6.18
CA PHE A 108 -13.47 15.18 -4.90
C PHE A 108 -14.28 13.90 -4.78
N VAL A 109 -13.87 13.01 -3.89
CA VAL A 109 -14.47 11.68 -3.71
C VAL A 109 -14.89 11.52 -2.26
N VAL A 110 -16.11 11.04 -2.01
CA VAL A 110 -16.57 10.62 -0.69
C VAL A 110 -16.98 9.16 -0.78
N ARG A 111 -16.42 8.34 0.10
CA ARG A 111 -16.65 6.91 0.19
C ARG A 111 -17.26 6.60 1.54
N ARG A 112 -18.55 6.26 1.56
CA ARG A 112 -19.23 5.94 2.83
C ARG A 112 -19.24 4.45 3.11
N LEU A 113 -19.08 4.10 4.38
CA LEU A 113 -19.26 2.74 4.86
C LEU A 113 -20.70 2.25 4.63
N ALA A 114 -21.67 3.15 4.75
CA ALA A 114 -23.09 2.88 4.48
C ALA A 114 -23.35 2.38 3.05
N ASP A 115 -22.44 2.64 2.11
CA ASP A 115 -22.57 2.19 0.73
C ASP A 115 -22.26 0.68 0.56
N GLN A 116 -22.03 -0.05 1.67
CA GLN A 116 -21.84 -1.52 1.75
C GLN A 116 -20.83 -2.09 0.75
N ALA A 117 -19.70 -1.40 0.58
CA ALA A 117 -18.62 -1.90 -0.26
C ALA A 117 -18.19 -3.32 0.16
N PRO A 118 -18.15 -4.29 -0.77
CA PRO A 118 -17.80 -5.66 -0.43
C PRO A 118 -16.35 -5.75 0.03
N TRP A 119 -16.10 -6.67 0.97
CA TRP A 119 -14.75 -7.10 1.30
C TRP A 119 -14.22 -8.02 0.20
N VAL A 120 -13.01 -7.76 -0.26
CA VAL A 120 -12.28 -8.62 -1.20
C VAL A 120 -11.23 -9.40 -0.42
N ILE A 121 -11.13 -10.71 -0.67
CA ILE A 121 -10.06 -11.52 -0.09
C ILE A 121 -8.80 -11.29 -0.94
N GLY A 122 -7.80 -10.65 -0.33
CA GLY A 122 -6.49 -10.42 -0.92
C GLY A 122 -5.42 -11.38 -0.39
N ARG A 123 -4.17 -10.91 -0.31
CA ARG A 123 -3.01 -11.71 0.11
C ARG A 123 -3.16 -12.26 1.54
N ALA A 124 -2.59 -13.45 1.78
CA ALA A 124 -2.52 -14.10 3.10
C ALA A 124 -3.87 -14.27 3.82
N GLY A 125 -5.00 -14.26 3.09
CA GLY A 125 -6.34 -14.37 3.66
C GLY A 125 -6.87 -13.09 4.29
N MET A 126 -6.16 -11.96 4.14
CA MET A 126 -6.59 -10.65 4.61
C MET A 126 -7.78 -10.16 3.77
N GLN A 127 -8.71 -9.44 4.42
CA GLN A 127 -9.86 -8.85 3.76
C GLN A 127 -9.61 -7.36 3.53
N TYR A 128 -9.74 -6.92 2.29
CA TYR A 128 -9.50 -5.55 1.85
C TYR A 128 -10.81 -4.88 1.47
N ARG A 129 -10.90 -3.58 1.73
CA ARG A 129 -11.96 -2.70 1.25
C ARG A 129 -11.33 -1.42 0.73
N ASP A 130 -11.50 -1.18 -0.56
CA ASP A 130 -11.00 0.00 -1.25
C ASP A 130 -11.77 1.27 -0.80
N LEU A 131 -11.01 2.25 -0.30
CA LEU A 131 -11.51 3.54 0.20
C LEU A 131 -11.48 4.64 -0.88
N ILE A 132 -10.81 4.41 -2.01
CA ILE A 132 -10.76 5.31 -3.17
C ILE A 132 -10.92 4.46 -4.44
N PRO A 133 -12.14 4.06 -4.83
CA PRO A 133 -12.33 3.12 -5.94
C PRO A 133 -11.73 3.56 -7.28
N THR A 134 -11.62 4.88 -7.53
CA THR A 134 -10.98 5.42 -8.74
C THR A 134 -9.46 5.40 -8.67
N ARG A 135 -8.88 5.18 -7.48
CA ARG A 135 -7.45 5.21 -7.17
C ARG A 135 -6.75 6.48 -7.62
N LEU A 136 -7.52 7.55 -7.85
CA LEU A 136 -7.11 8.81 -8.49
C LEU A 136 -6.24 8.56 -9.74
N GLY A 137 -6.72 7.70 -10.65
CA GLY A 137 -5.99 7.35 -11.86
C GLY A 137 -4.84 6.35 -11.64
N GLY A 138 -4.84 5.63 -10.51
CA GLY A 138 -3.80 4.66 -10.14
C GLY A 138 -2.64 5.26 -9.33
N SER A 139 -2.70 6.54 -8.98
CA SER A 139 -1.67 7.24 -8.20
C SER A 139 -1.63 6.81 -6.73
N ILE A 140 -2.75 6.33 -6.17
CA ILE A 140 -2.84 5.93 -4.76
C ILE A 140 -3.84 4.78 -4.57
N ILE A 141 -3.52 3.87 -3.66
CA ILE A 141 -4.49 2.98 -3.03
C ILE A 141 -4.63 3.35 -1.56
N ALA A 142 -5.87 3.38 -1.07
CA ALA A 142 -6.18 3.43 0.35
C ALA A 142 -7.08 2.25 0.69
N SER A 143 -6.57 1.35 1.52
CA SER A 143 -7.23 0.10 1.87
C SER A 143 -7.59 0.09 3.34
N HIS A 144 -8.86 -0.19 3.64
CA HIS A 144 -9.21 -0.70 4.97
C HIS A 144 -9.01 -2.22 4.94
N ILE A 145 -8.09 -2.72 5.76
CA ILE A 145 -7.75 -4.14 5.86
C ILE A 145 -8.21 -4.68 7.20
N ARG A 146 -8.77 -5.89 7.22
CA ARG A 146 -9.08 -6.61 8.45
C ARG A 146 -8.69 -8.09 8.42
N ILE A 147 -8.41 -8.64 9.60
CA ILE A 147 -8.23 -10.08 9.83
C ILE A 147 -9.28 -10.51 10.87
N PRO A 148 -10.37 -11.20 10.47
CA PRO A 148 -11.47 -11.52 11.38
C PRO A 148 -11.07 -12.42 12.55
N ASP A 149 -10.35 -13.52 12.26
CA ASP A 149 -10.13 -14.60 13.23
C ASP A 149 -8.77 -14.51 13.96
N GLY A 150 -7.96 -13.49 13.67
CA GLY A 150 -6.66 -13.28 14.30
C GLY A 150 -5.67 -14.46 14.14
N GLY A 151 -4.73 -14.55 15.08
CA GLY A 151 -3.75 -15.64 15.17
C GLY A 151 -2.51 -15.46 14.29
N PRO A 152 -1.73 -16.54 14.08
CA PRO A 152 -0.55 -16.51 13.21
C PRO A 152 -0.92 -16.13 11.78
N VAL A 153 -0.22 -15.17 11.21
CA VAL A 153 -0.44 -14.75 9.82
C VAL A 153 0.51 -15.56 8.93
N PRO A 154 0.00 -16.25 7.87
CA PRO A 154 0.82 -17.08 6.98
C PRO A 154 1.60 -16.20 5.97
N ASP A 155 2.33 -15.22 6.49
CA ASP A 155 3.15 -14.29 5.74
C ASP A 155 4.59 -14.78 5.61
N MET A 156 5.29 -14.27 4.59
CA MET A 156 6.70 -14.54 4.30
C MET A 156 7.48 -13.23 4.36
N VAL A 157 8.81 -13.30 4.46
CA VAL A 157 9.63 -12.09 4.33
C VAL A 157 9.44 -11.55 2.92
N HIS A 158 9.01 -10.30 2.81
CA HIS A 158 8.72 -9.66 1.54
C HIS A 158 9.01 -8.17 1.62
N PHE A 159 8.96 -7.52 0.46
CA PHE A 159 9.07 -6.07 0.34
C PHE A 159 8.22 -5.57 -0.82
N HIS A 160 7.93 -4.26 -0.81
CA HIS A 160 7.16 -3.60 -1.85
C HIS A 160 8.02 -2.62 -2.63
N LYS A 161 7.84 -2.61 -3.96
CA LYS A 161 8.40 -1.59 -4.86
C LYS A 161 7.39 -0.44 -4.97
N VAL A 162 7.47 0.49 -4.02
CA VAL A 162 6.54 1.62 -3.84
C VAL A 162 7.32 2.93 -3.67
N GLY A 163 6.65 4.05 -3.91
CA GLY A 163 7.14 5.38 -3.55
C GLY A 163 6.85 5.75 -2.10
N PHE A 164 5.76 5.22 -1.54
CA PHE A 164 5.37 5.44 -0.14
C PHE A 164 4.42 4.33 0.32
N GLN A 165 4.55 3.90 1.59
CA GLN A 165 3.61 2.99 2.23
C GLN A 165 3.44 3.32 3.72
N LEU A 166 2.18 3.39 4.15
CA LEU A 166 1.76 3.61 5.53
C LEU A 166 0.90 2.44 5.98
N ILE A 167 1.09 1.98 7.22
CA ILE A 167 0.13 1.15 7.94
C ILE A 167 -0.27 1.87 9.22
N PHE A 168 -1.56 2.18 9.36
CA PHE A 168 -2.13 2.80 10.55
C PHE A 168 -3.10 1.82 11.21
N CYS A 169 -2.89 1.47 12.47
CA CYS A 169 -3.78 0.54 13.17
C CYS A 169 -4.97 1.29 13.77
N ILE A 170 -6.20 0.92 13.41
CA ILE A 170 -7.41 1.58 13.95
C ILE A 170 -8.12 0.74 15.01
N LYS A 171 -7.88 -0.57 15.07
CA LYS A 171 -8.46 -1.47 16.08
C LYS A 171 -7.61 -2.72 16.26
N GLY A 172 -7.49 -3.20 17.50
CA GLY A 172 -6.74 -4.42 17.79
C GLY A 172 -5.22 -4.20 17.80
N TRP A 173 -4.48 -5.24 17.45
CA TRP A 173 -3.02 -5.19 17.32
C TRP A 173 -2.46 -6.19 16.30
N VAL A 174 -1.25 -5.91 15.80
CA VAL A 174 -0.49 -6.80 14.92
C VAL A 174 1.00 -6.78 15.29
N ASP A 175 1.63 -7.95 15.32
CA ASP A 175 3.07 -8.09 15.51
C ASP A 175 3.77 -8.22 14.14
N VAL A 176 4.74 -7.35 13.90
CA VAL A 176 5.49 -7.28 12.64
C VAL A 176 6.98 -7.23 12.94
N VAL A 177 7.80 -7.86 12.11
CA VAL A 177 9.26 -7.73 12.17
C VAL A 177 9.76 -7.02 10.92
N TYR A 178 10.67 -6.07 11.09
CA TYR A 178 11.24 -5.25 10.02
C TYR A 178 12.76 -5.40 9.96
N GLU A 179 13.30 -5.33 8.75
CA GLU A 179 14.73 -5.26 8.49
C GLU A 179 15.39 -4.15 9.31
N ASP A 180 16.45 -4.50 10.04
CA ASP A 180 17.27 -3.59 10.83
C ASP A 180 16.58 -2.88 12.01
N GLN A 181 15.34 -3.24 12.36
CA GLN A 181 14.60 -2.63 13.48
C GLN A 181 14.62 -3.48 14.76
N GLY A 182 15.39 -4.58 14.77
CA GLY A 182 15.46 -5.51 15.89
C GLY A 182 14.37 -6.57 15.84
N GLY A 183 13.94 -7.05 17.01
CA GLY A 183 12.92 -8.10 17.13
C GLY A 183 11.50 -7.66 16.74
N PRO A 184 10.50 -8.53 16.94
CA PRO A 184 9.10 -8.20 16.66
C PRO A 184 8.63 -6.93 17.37
N ILE A 185 7.91 -6.09 16.64
CA ILE A 185 7.29 -4.84 17.10
C ILE A 185 5.78 -5.01 17.03
N ARG A 186 5.09 -4.68 18.13
CA ARG A 186 3.63 -4.67 18.17
C ARG A 186 3.09 -3.30 17.78
N LEU A 187 2.26 -3.27 16.73
CA LEU A 187 1.44 -2.11 16.37
C LEU A 187 0.07 -2.25 17.03
N THR A 188 -0.40 -1.21 17.73
CA THR A 188 -1.71 -1.20 18.40
C THR A 188 -2.57 -0.05 17.90
N ALA A 189 -3.87 -0.08 18.21
CA ALA A 189 -4.81 0.96 17.79
C ALA A 189 -4.31 2.38 18.12
N GLY A 190 -4.29 3.24 17.10
CA GLY A 190 -3.76 4.59 17.10
C GLY A 190 -2.31 4.70 16.62
N ASP A 191 -1.52 3.63 16.65
CA ASP A 191 -0.12 3.63 16.20
C ASP A 191 -0.02 3.54 14.67
N CYS A 192 1.12 3.96 14.10
CA CYS A 192 1.42 3.71 12.69
C CYS A 192 2.89 3.36 12.41
N PHE A 193 3.08 2.66 11.28
CA PHE A 193 4.36 2.44 10.65
C PHE A 193 4.45 3.16 9.30
N ILE A 194 5.61 3.72 9.00
CA ILE A 194 6.05 3.86 7.61
C ILE A 194 6.87 2.64 7.24
N GLN A 195 6.57 2.09 6.07
CA GLN A 195 7.32 1.02 5.44
C GLN A 195 8.07 1.63 4.26
N PRO A 196 9.33 2.07 4.44
CA PRO A 196 10.11 2.65 3.35
C PRO A 196 10.20 1.71 2.15
N PRO A 197 10.41 2.25 0.94
CA PRO A 197 10.56 1.44 -0.27
C PRO A 197 11.55 0.29 -0.07
N GLU A 198 11.12 -0.93 -0.42
CA GLU A 198 11.93 -2.14 -0.36
C GLU A 198 12.43 -2.57 1.03
N ILE A 199 11.90 -2.04 2.13
CA ILE A 199 12.19 -2.59 3.46
C ILE A 199 11.64 -4.02 3.59
N ARG A 200 12.49 -4.98 3.95
CA ARG A 200 12.02 -6.35 4.19
C ARG A 200 11.23 -6.40 5.49
N HIS A 201 10.08 -7.07 5.45
CA HIS A 201 9.25 -7.25 6.62
C HIS A 201 8.38 -8.49 6.54
N ARG A 202 7.79 -8.85 7.68
CA ARG A 202 6.87 -9.98 7.81
C ARG A 202 5.89 -9.75 8.94
N VAL A 203 4.61 -9.94 8.66
CA VAL A 203 3.55 -10.01 9.68
C VAL A 203 3.61 -11.37 10.35
N LEU A 204 3.68 -11.40 11.68
CA LEU A 204 3.84 -12.63 12.44
C LEU A 204 2.51 -13.17 12.94
N GLN A 205 1.74 -12.32 13.62
CA GLN A 205 0.46 -12.66 14.22
C GLN A 205 -0.35 -11.40 14.45
N ALA A 206 -1.67 -11.55 14.54
CA ALA A 206 -2.57 -10.44 14.82
C ALA A 206 -3.67 -10.83 15.82
N SER A 207 -4.29 -9.83 16.43
CA SER A 207 -5.49 -10.01 17.25
C SER A 207 -6.70 -10.34 16.41
N ASP A 208 -7.68 -11.02 17.00
CA ASP A 208 -9.01 -11.19 16.43
C ASP A 208 -9.63 -9.82 16.08
N GLY A 209 -10.12 -9.68 14.85
CA GLY A 209 -10.74 -8.46 14.36
C GLY A 209 -9.85 -7.22 14.31
N ILE A 210 -8.53 -7.40 14.13
CA ILE A 210 -7.61 -6.29 13.79
C ILE A 210 -8.14 -5.55 12.55
N GLU A 211 -8.08 -4.23 12.59
CA GLU A 211 -8.39 -3.35 11.46
C GLU A 211 -7.27 -2.32 11.30
N VAL A 212 -6.76 -2.18 10.07
CA VAL A 212 -5.73 -1.20 9.71
C VAL A 212 -6.13 -0.43 8.46
N ILE A 213 -5.64 0.81 8.35
CA ILE A 213 -5.63 1.59 7.11
C ILE A 213 -4.24 1.47 6.50
N GLU A 214 -4.19 0.96 5.27
CA GLU A 214 -2.99 0.95 4.45
C GLU A 214 -3.10 2.03 3.37
N ILE A 215 -2.04 2.80 3.19
CA ILE A 215 -1.85 3.68 2.02
C ILE A 215 -0.67 3.16 1.23
N GLY A 216 -0.82 3.01 -0.08
CA GLY A 216 0.25 2.66 -1.01
C GLY A 216 0.28 3.61 -2.19
N VAL A 217 1.48 4.03 -2.60
CA VAL A 217 1.70 4.89 -3.77
C VAL A 217 2.80 4.26 -4.62
N PRO A 218 2.54 3.89 -5.90
CA PRO A 218 1.25 3.97 -6.61
C PRO A 218 0.26 2.89 -6.14
N ALA A 219 -0.96 2.93 -6.68
CA ALA A 219 -2.03 2.02 -6.29
C ALA A 219 -1.72 0.54 -6.62
N GLU A 220 -1.09 0.29 -7.77
CA GLU A 220 -0.60 -1.03 -8.15
C GLU A 220 0.92 -1.06 -8.03
N HIS A 221 1.42 -1.97 -7.20
CA HIS A 221 2.85 -2.11 -6.95
C HIS A 221 3.23 -3.57 -6.73
N VAL A 222 4.49 -3.87 -7.01
CA VAL A 222 5.02 -5.24 -6.90
C VAL A 222 5.29 -5.58 -5.45
N THR A 223 4.83 -6.75 -5.03
CA THR A 223 5.23 -7.40 -3.78
C THR A 223 6.12 -8.59 -4.10
N GLU A 224 7.39 -8.53 -3.68
CA GLU A 224 8.41 -9.53 -3.96
C GLU A 224 8.78 -10.28 -2.68
N ILE A 225 8.82 -11.61 -2.76
CA ILE A 225 9.14 -12.47 -1.61
C ILE A 225 10.65 -12.68 -1.58
N ASP A 226 11.24 -12.38 -0.42
CA ASP A 226 12.66 -12.60 -0.18
C ASP A 226 12.85 -13.96 0.49
N HIS A 227 13.27 -14.95 -0.30
CA HIS A 227 13.45 -16.33 0.17
C HIS A 227 14.75 -16.54 0.95
N ASP A 228 15.71 -15.63 0.84
CA ASP A 228 17.04 -15.77 1.42
C ASP A 228 17.16 -14.99 2.75
N MET A 229 16.45 -13.86 2.86
CA MET A 229 16.45 -13.03 4.06
C MET A 229 15.78 -13.74 5.25
N THR A 230 16.49 -13.76 6.37
CA THR A 230 15.93 -14.13 7.67
C THR A 230 15.75 -12.88 8.53
N LEU A 231 14.56 -12.72 9.12
CA LEU A 231 14.26 -11.67 10.09
C LEU A 231 14.12 -12.26 11.50
N PRO A 232 14.56 -11.56 12.56
CA PRO A 232 15.22 -10.25 12.52
C PRO A 232 16.64 -10.31 11.93
N THR A 233 17.11 -9.21 11.32
CA THR A 233 18.50 -9.12 10.87
C THR A 233 19.46 -9.07 12.06
N PRO A 234 20.74 -9.50 11.90
CA PRO A 234 21.71 -9.49 13.00
C PRO A 234 22.16 -8.09 13.43
N HIS A 235 21.82 -7.05 12.66
CA HIS A 235 22.22 -5.68 12.92
C HIS A 235 21.01 -4.81 13.23
N LEU A 236 21.14 -3.92 14.22
CA LEU A 236 20.15 -2.89 14.54
C LEU A 236 20.61 -1.57 13.89
N ARG A 237 19.87 -1.09 12.87
CA ARG A 237 20.15 0.16 12.14
C ARG A 237 18.86 1.00 12.02
N PRO A 238 18.33 1.55 13.12
CA PRO A 238 17.05 2.27 13.15
C PRO A 238 17.09 3.57 12.33
N ASP A 239 18.27 4.12 12.07
CA ASP A 239 18.47 5.33 11.27
C ASP A 239 18.75 5.05 9.79
N ARG A 240 18.71 3.78 9.34
CA ARG A 240 18.91 3.47 7.92
C ARG A 240 17.86 4.16 7.06
N GLU A 241 18.28 4.67 5.92
CA GLU A 241 17.40 5.19 4.89
C GLU A 241 17.25 4.19 3.75
N TRP A 242 16.03 4.08 3.23
CA TRP A 242 15.70 3.40 1.99
C TRP A 242 15.16 4.44 1.03
N GLN A 243 15.90 4.70 -0.05
CA GLN A 243 15.50 5.67 -1.09
C GLN A 243 15.11 7.04 -0.50
N GLY A 244 15.85 7.49 0.53
CA GLY A 244 15.63 8.78 1.20
C GLY A 244 14.58 8.79 2.32
N GLN A 245 13.94 7.66 2.61
CA GLN A 245 12.92 7.52 3.65
C GLN A 245 13.41 6.61 4.79
N ARG A 246 13.01 6.92 6.02
CA ARG A 246 13.32 6.12 7.22
C ARG A 246 12.09 5.37 7.70
N PHE A 247 12.33 4.21 8.32
CA PHE A 247 11.29 3.53 9.08
C PHE A 247 10.83 4.44 10.23
N VAL A 248 9.51 4.50 10.44
CA VAL A 248 8.92 5.23 11.56
C VAL A 248 8.01 4.26 12.30
N TYR A 249 8.16 4.19 13.62
CA TYR A 249 7.14 3.65 14.50
C TYR A 249 6.62 4.78 15.38
N ASN A 250 5.48 5.34 15.00
CA ASN A 250 4.84 6.40 15.76
C ASN A 250 3.77 5.79 16.69
N LYS A 251 3.93 6.04 17.99
CA LYS A 251 3.01 5.57 19.01
C LYS A 251 1.98 6.63 19.37
N ALA A 252 0.72 6.24 19.51
CA ALA A 252 -0.34 7.14 19.98
C ALA A 252 -0.10 7.66 21.40
N ALA A 253 0.42 6.79 22.28
CA ALA A 253 0.61 7.10 23.69
C ALA A 253 1.60 8.25 23.95
N ASP A 254 2.57 8.48 23.05
CA ASP A 254 3.65 9.44 23.22
C ASP A 254 3.36 10.79 22.55
N ALA A 255 2.13 10.97 22.04
CA ALA A 255 1.82 12.05 21.12
C ALA A 255 1.58 13.40 21.81
N ALA A 256 2.23 14.44 21.30
CA ALA A 256 1.84 15.81 21.56
C ALA A 256 0.75 16.26 20.57
N TRP A 257 -0.23 17.00 21.09
CA TRP A 257 -1.26 17.65 20.28
C TRP A 257 -0.91 19.12 20.09
N GLN A 258 -1.00 19.59 18.86
CA GLN A 258 -0.71 20.97 18.46
C GLN A 258 -1.86 21.51 17.60
N PRO A 259 -1.96 22.84 17.39
CA PRO A 259 -2.90 23.38 16.44
C PRO A 259 -2.76 22.72 15.07
N ALA A 260 -3.86 22.27 14.48
CA ALA A 260 -3.87 21.71 13.13
C ALA A 260 -3.80 22.83 12.09
N ARG A 261 -3.44 22.48 10.85
CA ARG A 261 -3.63 23.35 9.67
C ARG A 261 -5.10 23.80 9.54
N LEU A 262 -6.03 22.92 9.92
CA LEU A 262 -7.46 23.19 9.93
C LEU A 262 -7.84 24.07 11.15
N PRO A 263 -8.36 25.30 10.96
CA PRO A 263 -8.79 26.14 12.07
C PRO A 263 -9.93 25.47 12.86
N GLY A 264 -9.86 25.53 14.19
CA GLY A 264 -10.82 24.86 15.08
C GLY A 264 -10.46 23.40 15.41
N PHE A 265 -9.32 22.89 14.90
CA PHE A 265 -8.85 21.54 15.13
C PHE A 265 -7.45 21.50 15.73
N ILE A 266 -7.14 20.38 16.38
CA ILE A 266 -5.80 20.04 16.85
C ILE A 266 -5.34 18.77 16.13
N ALA A 267 -4.04 18.64 15.91
CA ALA A 267 -3.44 17.50 15.25
C ALA A 267 -2.31 16.94 16.10
N ARG A 268 -2.12 15.62 16.01
CA ARG A 268 -0.91 14.94 16.47
C ARG A 268 -0.08 14.60 15.24
N ASP A 269 1.18 15.01 15.27
CA ASP A 269 2.13 14.73 14.20
C ASP A 269 2.69 13.30 14.35
N THR A 270 2.82 12.60 13.22
CA THR A 270 3.35 11.22 13.21
C THR A 270 4.86 11.17 12.96
N THR A 271 5.52 12.32 12.77
CA THR A 271 6.92 12.49 12.35
C THR A 271 7.24 11.99 10.94
N ILE A 272 6.22 11.58 10.18
CA ILE A 272 6.36 10.98 8.84
C ILE A 272 6.92 11.99 7.84
N ALA A 273 6.48 13.26 7.88
CA ALA A 273 7.00 14.30 6.99
C ALA A 273 8.51 14.48 7.14
N ALA A 274 9.00 14.53 8.38
CA ALA A 274 10.44 14.66 8.66
C ALA A 274 11.23 13.42 8.21
N ASN A 275 10.73 12.21 8.50
CA ASN A 275 11.42 10.95 8.21
C ASN A 275 11.32 10.49 6.74
N THR A 276 10.44 11.10 5.97
CA THR A 276 10.30 10.86 4.52
C THR A 276 10.74 12.05 3.67
N LYS A 277 11.32 13.09 4.30
CA LYS A 277 11.79 14.32 3.63
C LYS A 277 10.69 14.98 2.78
N GLY A 278 9.46 14.98 3.30
CA GLY A 278 8.30 15.61 2.67
C GLY A 278 7.57 14.74 1.63
N VAL A 279 7.95 13.47 1.42
CA VAL A 279 7.18 12.58 0.52
C VAL A 279 5.73 12.46 0.97
N ALA A 280 5.46 12.38 2.28
CA ALA A 280 4.11 12.44 2.82
C ALA A 280 4.07 13.11 4.18
N ALA A 281 2.96 13.77 4.50
CA ALA A 281 2.59 14.15 5.86
C ALA A 281 1.38 13.33 6.30
N VAL A 282 1.46 12.77 7.51
CA VAL A 282 0.38 11.98 8.10
C VAL A 282 0.11 12.53 9.48
N GLN A 283 -1.15 12.83 9.78
CA GLN A 283 -1.55 13.40 11.05
C GLN A 283 -2.85 12.78 11.53
N VAL A 284 -3.03 12.77 12.85
CA VAL A 284 -4.33 12.46 13.45
C VAL A 284 -4.95 13.76 13.91
N ILE A 285 -6.15 14.07 13.43
CA ILE A 285 -6.86 15.31 13.71
C ILE A 285 -8.02 15.04 14.67
N ARG A 286 -8.17 15.90 15.67
CA ARG A 286 -9.30 15.91 16.60
C ARG A 286 -9.91 17.30 16.69
N ARG A 287 -11.12 17.37 17.21
CA ARG A 287 -11.77 18.63 17.54
C ARG A 287 -10.88 19.45 18.49
N GLY A 288 -10.64 20.70 18.12
CA GLY A 288 -9.92 21.67 18.93
C GLY A 288 -10.85 22.75 19.47
N THR A 289 -10.27 23.89 19.84
CA THR A 289 -11.00 25.09 20.24
C THR A 289 -11.15 26.04 19.05
N GLY A 290 -12.33 26.67 18.92
CA GLY A 290 -12.64 27.64 17.88
C GLY A 290 -13.54 27.10 16.79
N ASP A 291 -14.03 28.00 15.94
CA ASP A 291 -15.00 27.65 14.90
C ASP A 291 -14.30 27.17 13.62
N PRO A 292 -14.72 26.02 13.05
CA PRO A 292 -14.23 25.56 11.77
C PRO A 292 -14.34 26.60 10.67
N GLN A 293 -13.27 26.81 9.91
CA GLN A 293 -13.20 27.76 8.81
C GLN A 293 -12.98 27.07 7.47
N TRP A 294 -13.35 27.76 6.40
CA TRP A 294 -13.00 27.34 5.04
C TRP A 294 -11.49 27.34 4.85
N CYS A 295 -10.95 26.24 4.36
CA CYS A 295 -9.53 26.06 4.06
C CYS A 295 -9.35 25.42 2.68
N ALA A 296 -8.13 25.45 2.18
CA ALA A 296 -7.70 24.72 0.99
C ALA A 296 -6.31 24.12 1.25
N HIS A 297 -5.86 23.26 0.35
CA HIS A 297 -4.49 22.73 0.31
C HIS A 297 -4.01 22.73 -1.14
N ASP A 298 -2.71 22.52 -1.32
CA ASP A 298 -2.03 22.40 -2.62
C ASP A 298 -1.38 21.02 -2.82
N ALA A 299 -1.49 20.11 -1.83
CA ALA A 299 -1.04 18.73 -1.95
C ALA A 299 -1.72 18.02 -3.14
N ASP A 300 -0.93 17.20 -3.85
CA ASP A 300 -1.36 16.44 -5.02
C ASP A 300 -2.41 15.38 -4.65
N ILE A 301 -2.24 14.76 -3.49
CA ILE A 301 -3.19 13.83 -2.89
C ILE A 301 -3.47 14.28 -1.45
N HIS A 302 -4.75 14.50 -1.14
CA HIS A 302 -5.24 14.72 0.22
C HIS A 302 -6.33 13.69 0.52
N PHE A 303 -5.99 12.69 1.34
CA PHE A 303 -6.89 11.62 1.75
C PHE A 303 -7.20 11.75 3.25
N THR A 304 -8.46 11.58 3.62
CA THR A 304 -8.88 11.55 5.02
C THR A 304 -9.79 10.36 5.29
N PHE A 305 -9.55 9.69 6.43
CA PHE A 305 -10.40 8.62 6.95
C PHE A 305 -10.97 9.01 8.31
N VAL A 306 -12.28 8.82 8.50
CA VAL A 306 -12.96 9.08 9.77
C VAL A 306 -12.80 7.85 10.67
N MET A 307 -12.00 7.95 11.72
CA MET A 307 -11.76 6.85 12.66
C MET A 307 -12.86 6.77 13.73
N ALA A 308 -13.32 7.92 14.22
CA ALA A 308 -14.35 8.03 15.26
C ALA A 308 -15.17 9.31 15.10
N GLY A 309 -16.35 9.32 15.70
CA GLY A 309 -17.25 10.46 15.71
C GLY A 309 -17.93 10.75 14.37
N GLU A 310 -18.41 11.98 14.24
CA GLU A 310 -19.13 12.48 13.07
C GLU A 310 -18.77 13.94 12.77
N MET A 311 -18.89 14.32 11.49
CA MET A 311 -18.77 15.70 11.04
C MET A 311 -19.57 15.95 9.76
N LEU A 312 -19.78 17.22 9.43
CA LEU A 312 -20.31 17.66 8.15
C LEU A 312 -19.17 18.22 7.29
N LEU A 313 -18.86 17.53 6.19
CA LEU A 313 -17.91 17.99 5.18
C LEU A 313 -18.64 18.87 4.16
N GLU A 314 -18.30 20.16 4.15
CA GLU A 314 -18.74 21.11 3.14
C GLU A 314 -17.63 21.33 2.12
N GLY A 315 -17.97 21.31 0.83
CA GLY A 315 -17.06 21.59 -0.27
C GLY A 315 -17.64 22.65 -1.19
N GLU A 316 -16.79 23.52 -1.73
CA GLU A 316 -17.21 24.56 -2.67
C GLU A 316 -17.94 23.95 -3.88
N GLY A 317 -19.17 24.41 -4.13
CA GLY A 317 -19.99 23.90 -5.23
C GLY A 317 -20.50 22.47 -5.04
N LYS A 318 -20.45 21.92 -3.82
CA LYS A 318 -21.00 20.59 -3.47
C LYS A 318 -22.06 20.72 -2.39
N GLU A 319 -23.03 19.81 -2.41
CA GLU A 319 -23.91 19.60 -1.27
C GLU A 319 -23.10 19.04 -0.08
N PRO A 320 -23.42 19.41 1.18
CA PRO A 320 -22.71 18.90 2.34
C PRO A 320 -22.87 17.39 2.56
N PHE A 321 -21.80 16.74 3.02
CA PHE A 321 -21.79 15.31 3.34
C PHE A 321 -21.69 15.10 4.85
N ILE A 322 -22.63 14.34 5.43
CA ILE A 322 -22.47 13.84 6.80
C ILE A 322 -21.53 12.64 6.73
N LEU A 323 -20.44 12.71 7.48
CA LEU A 323 -19.43 11.67 7.56
C LEU A 323 -19.39 11.09 8.97
N THR A 324 -19.20 9.78 9.04
CA THR A 324 -19.18 8.99 10.28
C THR A 324 -18.01 8.00 10.25
N ALA A 325 -17.71 7.38 11.40
CA ALA A 325 -16.64 6.39 11.51
C ALA A 325 -16.69 5.33 10.40
N GLY A 326 -15.56 5.12 9.72
CA GLY A 326 -15.40 4.21 8.59
C GLY A 326 -15.56 4.85 7.22
N ASP A 327 -16.04 6.09 7.14
CA ASP A 327 -16.10 6.86 5.90
C ASP A 327 -14.71 7.43 5.54
N ALA A 328 -14.47 7.64 4.25
CA ALA A 328 -13.25 8.23 3.74
C ALA A 328 -13.57 9.27 2.67
N PHE A 329 -12.66 10.21 2.43
CA PHE A 329 -12.79 11.18 1.35
C PHE A 329 -11.45 11.67 0.83
N VAL A 330 -11.48 12.21 -0.38
CA VAL A 330 -10.36 12.87 -1.06
C VAL A 330 -10.77 14.27 -1.45
N ILE A 331 -9.88 15.24 -1.26
CA ILE A 331 -10.05 16.63 -1.70
C ILE A 331 -9.00 16.95 -2.77
N PRO A 332 -9.38 17.50 -3.93
CA PRO A 332 -8.42 17.92 -4.95
C PRO A 332 -7.76 19.25 -4.56
N PRO A 333 -6.52 19.51 -5.01
CA PRO A 333 -5.80 20.75 -4.70
C PRO A 333 -6.61 21.99 -5.12
N GLY A 334 -6.55 23.02 -4.29
CA GLY A 334 -7.22 24.30 -4.50
C GLY A 334 -8.72 24.32 -4.17
N MET A 335 -9.39 23.17 -4.03
CA MET A 335 -10.80 23.13 -3.67
C MET A 335 -11.00 23.53 -2.20
N ARG A 336 -11.87 24.52 -1.97
CA ARG A 336 -12.17 24.98 -0.60
C ARG A 336 -13.11 23.99 0.09
N THR A 337 -12.77 23.64 1.33
CA THR A 337 -13.60 22.78 2.18
C THR A 337 -13.65 23.30 3.61
N ARG A 338 -14.68 22.88 4.36
CA ARG A 338 -14.87 23.21 5.78
C ARG A 338 -15.47 22.03 6.51
N TYR A 339 -14.93 21.70 7.68
CA TYR A 339 -15.35 20.54 8.47
C TYR A 339 -16.21 21.04 9.64
N THR A 340 -17.52 21.08 9.48
CA THR A 340 -18.44 21.67 10.48
C THR A 340 -19.09 20.61 11.34
N LYS A 341 -19.68 21.07 12.46
CA LYS A 341 -20.38 20.20 13.43
C LYS A 341 -19.57 18.98 13.88
N PRO A 342 -18.27 19.12 14.23
CA PRO A 342 -17.50 17.98 14.72
C PRO A 342 -18.05 17.51 16.07
N SER A 343 -18.33 16.22 16.20
CA SER A 343 -18.62 15.61 17.50
C SER A 343 -17.42 15.73 18.45
N ASP A 344 -17.66 15.56 19.75
CA ASP A 344 -16.59 15.68 20.76
C ASP A 344 -15.53 14.57 20.64
N ASP A 345 -15.94 13.41 20.12
CA ASP A 345 -15.11 12.22 19.90
C ASP A 345 -14.54 12.11 18.48
N LEU A 346 -14.69 13.14 17.65
CA LEU A 346 -14.20 13.13 16.27
C LEU A 346 -12.69 12.87 16.21
N GLU A 347 -12.31 11.86 15.46
CA GLU A 347 -10.91 11.53 15.18
C GLU A 347 -10.74 11.17 13.70
N LEU A 348 -9.80 11.85 13.03
CA LEU A 348 -9.54 11.69 11.60
C LEU A 348 -8.09 11.29 11.37
N LEU A 349 -7.84 10.39 10.44
CA LEU A 349 -6.51 10.15 9.87
C LEU A 349 -6.40 10.98 8.58
N GLU A 350 -5.52 11.99 8.57
CA GLU A 350 -5.22 12.82 7.39
C GLU A 350 -3.89 12.40 6.78
N VAL A 351 -3.85 12.22 5.46
CA VAL A 351 -2.66 11.87 4.68
C VAL A 351 -2.54 12.85 3.49
N MET A 352 -1.40 13.53 3.40
CA MET A 352 -1.05 14.47 2.32
C MET A 352 0.19 14.01 1.58
N LEU A 353 0.15 13.96 0.25
CA LEU A 353 1.30 13.74 -0.62
C LEU A 353 1.39 14.82 -1.72
N PRO A 354 2.52 15.53 -1.87
CA PRO A 354 3.60 15.62 -0.88
C PRO A 354 3.09 16.19 0.45
N GLY A 355 3.85 15.98 1.52
CA GLY A 355 3.59 16.65 2.78
C GLY A 355 3.83 18.15 2.63
N ALA A 356 2.92 18.99 3.12
CA ALA A 356 3.16 20.44 3.15
C ALA A 356 4.46 20.73 3.94
N PRO A 357 5.33 21.64 3.48
CA PRO A 357 6.35 22.20 4.36
C PRO A 357 5.62 22.91 5.51
N GLY A 358 5.80 22.40 6.72
CA GLY A 358 5.14 22.92 7.93
C GLY A 358 5.48 24.36 8.25
#